data_AF-A0A4C1YYG6-F1
#
_entry.id   AF-A0A4C1YYG6-F1
#
_cell.length_a   1.000
_cell.length_b   1.000
_cell.length_c   1.000
_cell.angle_alpha   90.00
_cell.angle_beta   90.00
_cell.angle_gamma   90.00
#
_symmetry.space_group_name_H-M   'P 1'
#
loop_
_entity.id
_entity.type
_entity.pdbx_description
1 polymer ?
#
loop_
_entity_poly.entity_id
_entity_poly.type
_entity_poly.pdbx_seq_one_letter_code
_entity_poly.pdbx_strand_id
1 'polypeptide(L)'
;MSLSHQYTSREYAEMHLIYGECGGIARRAAALYRERFPRARLHPDYRVFIRLHNAYVEGRIPGQRGGEGRPRLDNDDDVLDEIEDDPSTSVRAIQRRTGIPKSTVHNILKRYRLHPYHVRRVQALLPRDYPKRIQFCRVMLSKIREDPNF
;
A
#
# COMPACT_ATOMS: atom_id res chain seq x y z
N MET A 1 2.78 -26.03 -3.96
CA MET A 1 4.04 -25.57 -3.31
C MET A 1 4.70 -24.50 -4.17
N SER A 2 4.73 -23.26 -3.70
CA SER A 2 5.25 -22.09 -4.42
C SER A 2 6.72 -22.25 -4.80
N LEU A 3 7.11 -21.77 -6.00
CA LEU A 3 8.51 -21.58 -6.36
C LEU A 3 9.07 -20.45 -5.50
N SER A 4 9.69 -20.82 -4.37
CA SER A 4 10.34 -19.88 -3.45
C SER A 4 11.43 -19.08 -4.18
N HIS A 5 11.91 -17.97 -3.58
CA HIS A 5 12.96 -17.08 -4.11
C HIS A 5 14.36 -17.73 -4.18
N GLN A 6 14.45 -19.03 -4.48
CA GLN A 6 15.70 -19.79 -4.57
C GLN A 6 16.50 -19.42 -5.81
N TYR A 7 15.83 -18.99 -6.87
CA TYR A 7 16.43 -18.55 -8.14
C TYR A 7 15.97 -17.13 -8.47
N THR A 8 16.83 -16.41 -9.14
CA THR A 8 16.57 -15.08 -9.70
C THR A 8 15.62 -15.18 -10.91
N SER A 9 14.97 -14.07 -11.27
CA SER A 9 14.11 -14.02 -12.46
C SER A 9 14.85 -14.41 -13.74
N ARG A 10 16.15 -14.07 -13.83
CA ARG A 10 17.01 -14.47 -14.95
C ARG A 10 17.23 -15.98 -15.00
N GLU A 11 17.60 -16.58 -13.87
CA GLU A 11 17.78 -18.05 -13.78
C GLU A 11 16.48 -18.78 -14.15
N TYR A 12 15.32 -18.27 -13.71
CA TYR A 12 14.02 -18.83 -14.12
C TYR A 12 13.75 -18.68 -15.63
N ALA A 13 14.10 -17.56 -16.24
CA ALA A 13 13.96 -17.40 -17.69
C ALA A 13 14.86 -18.40 -18.45
N GLU A 14 16.12 -18.53 -18.05
CA GLU A 14 17.09 -19.47 -18.65
C GLU A 14 16.62 -20.92 -18.52
N MET A 15 16.09 -21.30 -17.34
CA MET A 15 15.50 -22.62 -17.13
C MET A 15 14.30 -22.89 -18.05
N HIS A 16 13.42 -21.90 -18.25
CA HIS A 16 12.26 -22.07 -19.10
C HIS A 16 12.64 -22.23 -20.58
N LEU A 17 13.63 -21.47 -21.05
CA LEU A 17 14.18 -21.61 -22.40
C LEU A 17 14.78 -23.01 -22.61
N ILE A 18 15.61 -23.48 -21.67
CA ILE A 18 16.22 -24.82 -21.74
C ILE A 18 15.16 -25.92 -21.68
N TYR A 19 14.08 -25.73 -20.92
CA TYR A 19 12.96 -26.67 -20.89
C TYR A 19 12.27 -26.80 -22.24
N GLY A 20 12.03 -25.67 -22.91
CA GLY A 20 11.49 -25.62 -24.27
C GLY A 20 12.43 -26.27 -25.28
N GLU A 21 13.73 -25.98 -25.22
CA GLU A 21 14.74 -26.58 -26.09
C GLU A 21 14.81 -28.11 -25.94
N CYS A 22 14.58 -28.62 -24.73
CA CYS A 22 14.54 -30.05 -24.46
C CYS A 22 13.19 -30.70 -24.85
N GLY A 23 12.30 -29.99 -25.55
CA GLY A 23 10.98 -30.49 -25.94
C GLY A 23 10.06 -30.77 -24.77
N GLY A 24 10.22 -30.05 -23.65
CA GLY A 24 9.46 -30.28 -22.42
C GLY A 24 9.94 -31.49 -21.60
N ILE A 25 11.08 -32.10 -21.93
CA ILE A 25 11.64 -33.22 -21.17
C ILE A 25 12.46 -32.68 -19.99
N ALA A 26 11.84 -32.64 -18.80
CA ALA A 26 12.40 -31.99 -17.60
C ALA A 26 13.77 -32.54 -17.15
N ARG A 27 13.97 -33.87 -17.22
CA ARG A 27 15.24 -34.50 -16.83
C ARG A 27 16.38 -34.11 -17.77
N ARG A 28 16.09 -34.02 -19.07
CA ARG A 28 17.04 -33.56 -20.08
C ARG A 28 17.36 -32.08 -19.88
N ALA A 29 16.35 -31.26 -19.58
CA ALA A 29 16.52 -29.85 -19.24
C ALA A 29 17.44 -29.65 -18.02
N ALA A 30 17.27 -30.43 -16.96
CA ALA A 30 18.14 -30.38 -15.79
C ALA A 30 19.59 -30.78 -16.11
N ALA A 31 19.79 -31.82 -16.93
CA ALA A 31 21.13 -32.19 -17.39
C ALA A 31 21.77 -31.09 -18.24
N LEU A 32 21.06 -30.57 -19.24
CA LEU A 32 21.55 -29.51 -20.13
C LEU A 32 21.85 -28.21 -19.37
N TYR A 33 21.06 -27.88 -18.36
CA TYR A 33 21.31 -26.73 -17.50
C TYR A 33 22.63 -26.86 -16.72
N ARG A 34 22.94 -28.05 -16.20
CA ARG A 34 24.24 -28.31 -15.52
C ARG A 34 25.42 -28.18 -16.47
N GLU A 35 25.27 -28.67 -17.70
CA GLU A 35 26.30 -28.57 -18.74
C GLU A 35 26.57 -27.13 -19.17
N ARG A 36 25.51 -26.33 -19.38
CA ARG A 36 25.63 -24.93 -19.81
C ARG A 36 26.09 -23.98 -18.72
N PHE A 37 25.72 -24.25 -17.47
CA PHE A 37 26.06 -23.40 -16.34
C PHE A 37 26.82 -24.19 -15.26
N PRO A 38 28.05 -24.66 -15.55
CA PRO A 38 28.80 -25.50 -14.62
C PRO A 38 29.24 -24.75 -13.36
N ARG A 39 29.23 -23.41 -13.40
CA ARG A 39 29.54 -22.52 -12.26
C ARG A 39 28.29 -21.91 -11.62
N ALA A 40 27.10 -22.40 -11.93
CA ALA A 40 25.87 -21.92 -11.30
C ALA A 40 25.93 -22.14 -9.78
N ARG A 41 25.39 -21.19 -9.01
CA ARG A 41 25.30 -21.30 -7.54
C ARG A 41 24.44 -22.50 -7.12
N LEU A 42 23.40 -22.79 -7.90
CA LEU A 42 22.48 -23.89 -7.68
C LEU A 42 22.21 -24.62 -8.99
N HIS A 43 22.08 -25.94 -8.90
CA HIS A 43 21.61 -26.75 -10.01
C HIS A 43 20.18 -27.21 -9.75
N PRO A 44 19.21 -26.77 -10.57
CA PRO A 44 17.80 -27.09 -10.37
C PRO A 44 17.53 -28.58 -10.57
N ASP A 45 16.73 -29.16 -9.67
CA ASP A 45 16.11 -30.46 -9.89
C ASP A 45 15.11 -30.38 -11.06
N TYR A 46 14.88 -31.49 -11.77
CA TYR A 46 13.96 -31.54 -12.91
C TYR A 46 12.54 -31.05 -12.56
N ARG A 47 12.10 -31.23 -11.30
CA ARG A 47 10.80 -30.74 -10.82
C ARG A 47 10.68 -29.22 -10.83
N VAL A 48 11.80 -28.48 -10.78
CA VAL A 48 11.79 -27.01 -10.87
C VAL A 48 11.30 -26.58 -12.25
N PHE A 49 11.79 -27.21 -13.32
CA PHE A 49 11.39 -26.91 -14.70
C PHE A 49 9.89 -27.14 -14.94
N ILE A 50 9.35 -28.26 -14.43
CA ILE A 50 7.91 -28.56 -14.52
C ILE A 50 7.10 -27.50 -13.79
N ARG A 51 7.45 -27.21 -12.52
CA ARG A 51 6.73 -26.20 -11.73
C ARG A 51 6.81 -24.81 -12.35
N LEU A 52 7.94 -24.47 -12.95
CA LEU A 52 8.19 -23.21 -13.62
C LEU A 52 7.32 -23.06 -14.86
N HIS A 53 7.28 -24.09 -15.71
CA HIS A 53 6.42 -24.10 -16.87
C HIS A 53 4.94 -23.99 -16.47
N ASN A 54 4.49 -24.78 -15.50
CA ASN A 54 3.10 -24.72 -15.02
C ASN A 54 2.76 -23.35 -14.41
N ALA A 55 3.71 -22.70 -13.72
CA ALA A 55 3.49 -21.35 -13.21
C ALA A 55 3.18 -20.37 -14.35
N TYR A 56 3.92 -20.40 -15.45
CA TYR A 56 3.64 -19.54 -16.60
C TYR A 56 2.33 -19.87 -17.32
N VAL A 57 2.00 -21.17 -17.45
CA VAL A 57 0.71 -21.60 -18.00
C VAL A 57 -0.46 -21.04 -17.18
N GLU A 58 -0.30 -21.02 -15.85
CA GLU A 58 -1.28 -20.44 -14.91
C GLU A 58 -1.19 -18.90 -14.78
N GLY A 59 -0.36 -18.23 -15.58
CA GLY A 59 -0.19 -16.77 -15.54
C GLY A 59 0.55 -16.25 -14.29
N ARG A 60 1.22 -17.11 -13.53
CA ARG A 60 1.97 -16.77 -12.32
C ARG A 60 3.44 -16.49 -12.65
N ILE A 61 3.98 -15.40 -12.12
CA ILE A 61 5.40 -15.07 -12.25
C ILE A 61 6.20 -15.67 -11.06
N PRO A 62 7.13 -16.60 -11.30
CA PRO A 62 7.97 -17.17 -10.25
C PRO A 62 8.84 -16.11 -9.55
N GLY A 63 9.04 -16.26 -8.23
CA GLY A 63 9.85 -15.32 -7.46
C GLY A 63 9.15 -14.01 -7.10
N GLN A 64 7.95 -13.72 -7.63
CA GLN A 64 7.14 -12.61 -7.17
C GLN A 64 6.40 -13.03 -5.88
N ARG A 65 6.50 -12.23 -4.80
CA ARG A 65 5.68 -12.41 -3.60
C ARG A 65 4.23 -12.02 -3.91
N GLY A 66 3.53 -12.88 -4.64
CA GLY A 66 2.07 -12.85 -4.76
C GLY A 66 1.43 -13.52 -3.54
N GLY A 67 1.82 -13.10 -2.34
CA GLY A 67 1.01 -13.34 -1.17
C GLY A 67 0.27 -12.04 -0.96
N GLU A 68 -0.99 -11.97 -1.39
CA GLU A 68 -1.92 -11.04 -0.75
C GLU A 68 -1.77 -11.32 0.74
N GLY A 69 -1.23 -10.35 1.47
CA GLY A 69 -1.06 -10.49 2.91
C GLY A 69 -2.39 -10.91 3.52
N ARG A 70 -2.34 -11.55 4.69
CA ARG A 70 -3.54 -11.98 5.43
C ARG A 70 -4.66 -10.93 5.27
N PRO A 71 -5.86 -11.33 4.79
CA PRO A 71 -6.98 -10.41 4.63
C PRO A 71 -7.13 -9.59 5.91
N ARG A 72 -7.09 -8.27 5.76
CA ARG A 72 -7.27 -7.38 6.90
C ARG A 72 -8.76 -7.38 7.24
N LEU A 73 -9.05 -7.42 8.54
CA LEU A 73 -10.39 -7.09 9.01
C LEU A 73 -10.57 -5.59 8.79
N ASP A 74 -11.49 -5.22 7.91
CA ASP A 74 -11.88 -3.83 7.65
C ASP A 74 -12.74 -3.33 8.82
N ASN A 75 -12.09 -2.99 9.93
CA ASN A 75 -12.70 -2.22 11.02
C ASN A 75 -12.29 -0.74 10.90
N ASP A 76 -12.05 -0.28 9.67
CA ASP A 76 -11.61 1.09 9.42
C ASP A 76 -12.76 2.06 9.75
N ASP A 77 -14.00 1.67 9.45
CA ASP A 77 -15.22 2.47 9.68
C ASP A 77 -15.40 2.84 11.17
N ASP A 78 -15.25 1.88 12.09
CA ASP A 78 -15.35 2.14 13.54
C ASP A 78 -14.36 3.24 14.01
N VAL A 79 -13.19 3.31 13.39
CA VAL A 79 -12.18 4.34 13.71
C VAL A 79 -12.55 5.68 13.07
N LEU A 80 -13.10 5.66 11.86
CA LEU A 80 -13.47 6.86 11.12
C LEU A 80 -14.67 7.56 11.76
N ASP A 81 -15.70 6.82 12.16
CA ASP A 81 -16.89 7.34 12.85
C ASP A 81 -16.49 8.09 14.14
N GLU A 82 -15.58 7.50 14.93
CA GLU A 82 -15.08 8.10 16.17
C GLU A 82 -14.31 9.41 15.99
N ILE A 83 -13.77 9.65 14.79
CA ILE A 83 -13.05 10.87 14.43
C ILE A 83 -14.02 11.90 13.83
N GLU A 84 -15.02 11.45 13.09
CA GLU A 84 -16.07 12.31 12.55
C GLU A 84 -16.89 12.93 13.70
N ASP A 85 -17.22 12.15 14.72
CA ASP A 85 -17.90 12.62 15.93
C ASP A 85 -17.08 13.62 16.75
N ASP A 86 -15.78 13.36 16.92
CA ASP A 86 -14.85 14.26 17.63
C ASP A 86 -13.45 14.27 16.99
N PRO A 87 -13.16 15.25 16.11
CA PRO A 87 -11.86 15.37 15.45
C PRO A 87 -10.69 15.63 16.41
N SER A 88 -10.98 16.01 17.65
CA SER A 88 -9.97 16.25 18.69
C SER A 88 -9.65 15.00 19.52
N THR A 89 -10.33 13.88 19.26
CA THR A 89 -10.15 12.65 20.03
C THR A 89 -8.73 12.09 19.90
N SER A 90 -8.27 11.44 20.97
CA SER A 90 -6.96 10.82 20.98
C SER A 90 -7.01 9.38 20.46
N VAL A 91 -5.93 8.92 19.83
CA VAL A 91 -5.77 7.51 19.41
C VAL A 91 -5.98 6.53 20.57
N ARG A 92 -5.61 6.92 21.80
CA ARG A 92 -5.85 6.10 23.00
C ARG A 92 -7.33 6.04 23.38
N ALA A 93 -8.09 7.12 23.17
CA ALA A 93 -9.53 7.15 23.40
C ALA A 93 -10.25 6.27 22.38
N ILE A 94 -9.89 6.39 21.09
CA ILE A 94 -10.40 5.51 20.03
C ILE A 94 -10.17 4.03 20.40
N GLN A 95 -8.93 3.65 20.77
CA GLN A 95 -8.65 2.27 21.20
C GLN A 95 -9.57 1.79 22.33
N ARG A 96 -9.86 2.65 23.33
CA ARG A 96 -10.71 2.25 24.46
C ARG A 96 -12.17 2.08 24.06
N ARG A 97 -12.65 2.86 23.08
CA ARG A 97 -14.03 2.82 22.60
C ARG A 97 -14.27 1.67 21.62
N THR A 98 -13.37 1.49 20.66
CA THR A 98 -13.50 0.49 19.58
C THR A 98 -12.83 -0.85 19.89
N GLY A 99 -11.96 -0.91 20.91
CA GLY A 99 -11.12 -2.09 21.20
C GLY A 99 -9.97 -2.29 20.19
N ILE A 100 -9.84 -1.42 19.18
CA ILE A 100 -8.84 -1.56 18.13
C ILE A 100 -7.46 -1.15 18.66
N PRO A 101 -6.41 -1.97 18.46
CA PRO A 101 -5.06 -1.64 18.93
C PRO A 101 -4.59 -0.28 18.41
N LYS A 102 -3.94 0.52 19.26
CA LYS A 102 -3.39 1.84 18.91
C LYS A 102 -2.58 1.86 17.61
N SER A 103 -1.76 0.82 17.37
CA SER A 103 -0.94 0.70 16.16
C SER A 103 -1.79 0.59 14.90
N THR A 104 -2.89 -0.17 14.96
CA THR A 104 -3.87 -0.30 13.88
C THR A 104 -4.57 1.04 13.65
N VAL A 105 -5.05 1.70 14.70
CA VAL A 105 -5.66 3.04 14.60
C VAL A 105 -4.70 4.03 13.92
N HIS A 106 -3.42 4.07 14.31
CA HIS A 106 -2.42 4.92 13.65
C HIS A 106 -2.21 4.59 12.16
N ASN A 107 -2.25 3.31 11.79
CA ASN A 107 -2.12 2.91 10.39
C ASN A 107 -3.34 3.32 9.57
N ILE A 108 -4.55 3.22 10.13
CA ILE A 108 -5.80 3.68 9.53
C ILE A 108 -5.73 5.19 9.30
N LEU A 109 -5.42 5.98 10.34
CA LEU A 109 -5.25 7.43 10.24
C LEU A 109 -4.30 7.85 9.12
N LYS A 110 -3.13 7.20 9.02
CA LYS A 110 -2.14 7.47 7.97
C LYS A 110 -2.67 7.13 6.57
N ARG A 111 -3.39 6.02 6.43
CA ARG A 111 -3.97 5.57 5.15
C ARG A 111 -4.98 6.59 4.63
N TYR A 112 -5.88 7.06 5.50
CA TYR A 112 -6.90 8.06 5.18
C TYR A 112 -6.40 9.51 5.21
N ARG A 113 -5.09 9.72 5.44
CA ARG A 113 -4.46 11.06 5.51
C ARG A 113 -5.10 11.97 6.57
N LEU A 114 -5.58 11.38 7.66
CA LEU A 114 -6.12 12.10 8.80
C LEU A 114 -4.97 12.51 9.72
N HIS A 115 -4.81 13.82 9.87
CA HIS A 115 -3.79 14.42 10.70
C HIS A 115 -4.39 14.91 12.02
N PRO A 116 -3.63 14.91 13.13
CA PRO A 116 -4.11 15.47 14.39
C PRO A 116 -4.62 16.89 14.22
N TYR A 117 -5.83 17.16 14.74
CA TYR A 117 -6.40 18.49 14.72
C TYR A 117 -5.62 19.42 15.65
N HIS A 118 -5.12 20.55 15.12
CA HIS A 118 -4.41 21.54 15.92
C HIS A 118 -5.37 22.66 16.34
N VAL A 119 -5.86 22.59 17.58
CA VAL A 119 -6.75 23.61 18.14
C VAL A 119 -5.99 24.92 18.33
N ARG A 120 -6.29 25.93 17.49
CA ARG A 120 -5.76 27.28 17.65
C ARG A 120 -6.74 28.13 18.46
N ARG A 121 -6.31 28.59 19.64
CA ARG A 121 -7.09 29.55 20.44
C ARG A 121 -7.09 30.89 19.70
N VAL A 122 -8.28 31.44 19.47
CA VAL A 122 -8.50 32.77 18.89
C VAL A 122 -9.40 33.58 19.84
N GLN A 123 -9.46 34.90 19.65
CA GLN A 123 -10.36 35.75 20.42
C GLN A 123 -11.82 35.28 20.25
N ALA A 124 -12.55 35.21 21.36
CA ALA A 124 -13.96 34.85 21.35
C ALA A 124 -14.77 35.92 20.61
N LEU A 125 -15.57 35.49 19.63
CA LEU A 125 -16.50 36.37 18.93
C LEU A 125 -17.79 36.49 19.73
N LEU A 126 -18.22 37.72 19.99
CA LEU A 126 -19.51 38.01 20.61
C LEU A 126 -20.58 38.17 19.52
N PRO A 127 -21.87 37.96 19.83
CA PRO A 127 -22.98 38.14 18.87
C PRO A 127 -22.95 39.50 18.13
N ARG A 128 -22.50 40.56 18.80
CA ARG A 128 -22.35 41.91 18.22
C ARG A 128 -21.22 42.05 17.19
N ASP A 129 -20.26 41.14 17.17
CA ASP A 129 -19.08 41.21 16.31
C ASP A 129 -19.36 40.67 14.90
N TYR A 130 -20.25 39.67 14.79
CA TYR A 130 -20.63 39.07 13.50
C TYR A 130 -21.09 40.09 12.45
N PRO A 131 -22.06 40.99 12.71
CA PRO A 131 -22.50 41.97 11.71
C PRO A 131 -21.37 42.94 11.32
N LYS A 132 -20.55 43.37 12.29
CA LYS A 132 -19.42 44.27 12.04
C LYS A 132 -18.36 43.62 11.14
N ARG A 133 -18.06 42.35 11.36
CA ARG A 133 -17.10 41.59 10.54
C ARG A 133 -17.62 41.39 9.12
N ILE A 134 -18.91 41.07 8.94
CA ILE A 134 -19.52 40.96 7.62
C ILE A 134 -19.45 42.30 6.88
N GLN A 135 -19.78 43.40 7.55
CA GLN A 135 -19.70 44.74 6.97
C GLN A 135 -18.27 45.08 6.55
N PHE A 136 -17.29 44.84 7.43
CA PHE A 136 -15.88 45.02 7.10
C PHE A 136 -15.48 44.24 5.84
N CYS A 137 -15.81 42.95 5.76
CA CYS A 137 -15.51 42.12 4.59
C CYS A 137 -16.17 42.66 3.31
N ARG A 138 -17.43 43.09 3.38
CA ARG A 138 -18.13 43.70 2.24
C ARG A 138 -17.46 44.99 1.77
N VAL A 139 -17.06 45.86 2.69
CA VAL A 139 -16.34 47.10 2.38
C VAL A 139 -15.00 46.80 1.71
N MET A 140 -14.21 45.89 2.28
CA MET A 140 -12.92 45.50 1.69
C MET A 140 -13.09 44.92 0.29
N LEU A 141 -14.08 44.04 0.08
CA LEU A 141 -14.38 43.48 -1.23
C LEU A 141 -14.82 44.53 -2.26
N SER A 142 -15.58 45.56 -1.85
CA SER A 142 -15.96 46.68 -2.74
C SER A 142 -14.72 47.45 -3.18
N LYS A 143 -13.86 47.80 -2.22
CA LYS A 143 -12.64 48.57 -2.50
C LYS A 143 -11.67 47.82 -3.42
N ILE A 144 -11.48 46.52 -3.21
CA ILE A 144 -10.65 45.68 -4.09
C ILE A 144 -11.23 45.59 -5.52
N ARG A 145 -12.55 45.65 -5.68
CA ARG A 145 -13.18 45.66 -7.02
C ARG A 145 -13.02 47.01 -7.73
N GLU A 146 -13.10 48.10 -6.98
CA GLU A 146 -12.98 49.46 -7.50
C GLU A 146 -11.53 49.82 -7.83
N ASP A 147 -10.58 49.38 -6.99
CA ASP A 147 -9.14 49.50 -7.20
C ASP A 147 -8.46 48.16 -6.85
N PRO A 148 -8.00 47.39 -7.85
CA PRO A 148 -7.29 46.12 -7.63
C PRO A 148 -5.98 46.25 -6.84
N ASN A 149 -5.43 47.46 -6.70
CA ASN A 149 -4.21 47.74 -5.94
C ASN A 149 -4.46 48.34 -4.55
N PHE A 150 -5.72 48.39 -4.08
CA PHE A 150 -6.09 48.82 -2.73
C PHE A 150 -5.59 47.88 -1.62
#